data_AF-A0A1V4Z5W4-F1
#
_entry.id   AF-A0A1V4Z5W4-F1
#
_cell.length_a   1.000
_cell.length_b   1.000
_cell.length_c   1.000
_cell.angle_alpha   90.00
_cell.angle_beta   90.00
_cell.angle_gamma   90.00
#
_symmetry.space_group_name_H-M   'P 1'
#
loop_
_entity.id
_entity.type
_entity.pdbx_description
1 polymer ?
#
loop_
_entity_poly.entity_id
_entity_poly.type
_entity_poly.pdbx_seq_one_letter_code
_entity_poly.pdbx_strand_id
1 'polypeptide(L)'
;MLEIYCDSSYNEDGSSFIGIVAIADGVEVHQSTTAVLPAPLSNLECERAAISMAIRMARALRRDDEQVIIYNDNTEAVKEYLEAEMSLYPVEYTPRESPLQSMADRLSKRFPQQLVEIHDLCRRPVESFTPEVLADIARNGSTVLYLQKDRERSSNTKSCYRLVARTADRILSDDHLYCARSGEVKNVKIARDIAADVGAGEIAVALSGAYFLLTDETWGLRLKGGEAYSILPCEIPHRIICHEVDRSPENLWRRVARHNHS
;
A
#
# COMPACT_ATOMS: atom_id res chain seq x y z
N MET A 1 -11.23 -34.57 -1.11
CA MET A 1 -12.13 -33.83 -2.03
C MET A 1 -11.68 -32.41 -2.04
N LEU A 2 -11.44 -31.87 -3.22
CA LEU A 2 -10.96 -30.52 -3.45
C LEU A 2 -12.05 -29.68 -4.08
N GLU A 3 -12.51 -28.65 -3.37
CA GLU A 3 -13.47 -27.67 -3.86
C GLU A 3 -12.73 -26.36 -4.12
N ILE A 4 -12.91 -25.76 -5.30
CA ILE A 4 -12.27 -24.50 -5.66
C ILE A 4 -13.33 -23.48 -6.06
N TYR A 5 -13.43 -22.40 -5.30
CA TYR A 5 -14.32 -21.28 -5.58
C TYR A 5 -13.53 -20.19 -6.30
N CYS A 6 -14.05 -19.72 -7.41
CA CYS A 6 -13.41 -18.70 -8.22
C CYS A 6 -14.41 -17.61 -8.62
N ASP A 7 -13.94 -16.37 -8.59
CA ASP A 7 -14.67 -15.19 -9.04
C ASP A 7 -13.70 -14.22 -9.71
N SER A 8 -14.24 -13.36 -10.58
CA SER A 8 -13.47 -12.33 -11.25
C SER A 8 -14.08 -10.94 -11.06
N SER A 9 -13.24 -9.92 -11.04
CA SER A 9 -13.68 -8.53 -11.08
C SER A 9 -13.11 -7.86 -12.32
N TYR A 10 -13.96 -7.68 -13.32
CA TYR A 10 -13.64 -6.93 -14.52
C TYR A 10 -13.63 -5.42 -14.23
N ASN A 11 -12.57 -4.74 -14.68
CA ASN A 11 -12.44 -3.29 -14.59
C ASN A 11 -12.09 -2.73 -15.98
N GLU A 12 -13.00 -1.93 -16.56
CA GLU A 12 -12.83 -1.35 -17.90
C GLU A 12 -11.61 -0.42 -18.00
N ASP A 13 -11.38 0.38 -16.96
CA ASP A 13 -10.33 1.41 -16.92
C ASP A 13 -9.07 0.97 -16.14
N GLY A 14 -8.90 -0.33 -15.89
CA GLY A 14 -7.83 -0.79 -15.00
C GLY A 14 -7.50 -2.28 -15.06
N SER A 15 -6.70 -2.73 -14.09
CA SER A 15 -6.38 -4.15 -13.96
C SER A 15 -7.59 -4.93 -13.46
N SER A 16 -7.89 -6.04 -14.12
CA SER A 16 -8.90 -7.01 -13.67
C SER A 16 -8.23 -8.12 -12.86
N PHE A 17 -8.96 -8.71 -11.92
CA PHE A 17 -8.38 -9.67 -10.97
C PHE A 17 -9.30 -10.87 -10.76
N ILE A 18 -8.68 -12.00 -10.41
CA ILE A 18 -9.33 -13.26 -10.06
C ILE A 18 -9.09 -13.52 -8.58
N GLY A 19 -10.15 -13.84 -7.84
CA GLY A 19 -10.07 -14.39 -6.50
C GLY A 19 -10.25 -15.90 -6.53
N ILE A 20 -9.41 -16.64 -5.80
CA ILE A 20 -9.54 -18.10 -5.61
C ILE A 20 -9.56 -18.43 -4.13
N VAL A 21 -10.43 -19.34 -3.74
CA VAL A 21 -10.43 -20.05 -2.46
C VAL A 21 -10.46 -21.55 -2.75
N ALA A 22 -9.59 -22.34 -2.13
CA ALA A 22 -9.61 -23.79 -2.24
C ALA A 22 -9.78 -24.47 -0.87
N ILE A 23 -10.72 -25.41 -0.81
CA ILE A 23 -11.02 -26.24 0.36
C ILE A 23 -10.65 -27.69 0.03
N ALA A 24 -9.81 -28.32 0.84
CA ALA A 24 -9.53 -29.75 0.76
C ALA A 24 -10.04 -30.44 2.02
N ASP A 25 -10.93 -31.43 1.85
CA ASP A 25 -11.52 -32.21 2.94
C ASP A 25 -12.16 -31.34 4.04
N GLY A 26 -12.86 -30.28 3.62
CA GLY A 26 -13.52 -29.32 4.51
C GLY A 26 -12.59 -28.30 5.17
N VAL A 27 -11.29 -28.33 4.86
CA VAL A 27 -10.29 -27.38 5.37
C VAL A 27 -9.87 -26.42 4.28
N GLU A 28 -9.88 -25.12 4.57
CA GLU A 28 -9.29 -24.14 3.66
C GLU A 28 -7.78 -24.35 3.55
N VAL A 29 -7.31 -24.62 2.33
CA VAL A 29 -5.89 -24.88 2.05
C VAL A 29 -5.23 -23.78 1.24
N HIS A 30 -6.01 -22.91 0.59
CA HIS A 30 -5.46 -21.82 -0.22
C HIS A 30 -6.43 -20.66 -0.40
N GLN A 31 -5.89 -19.44 -0.41
CA GLN A 31 -6.55 -18.23 -0.89
C GLN A 31 -5.57 -17.42 -1.73
N SER A 32 -6.03 -16.86 -2.84
CA SER A 32 -5.20 -15.94 -3.62
C SER A 32 -6.00 -14.94 -4.43
N THR A 33 -5.37 -13.81 -4.72
CA THR A 33 -5.76 -12.92 -5.80
C THR A 33 -4.71 -12.93 -6.90
N THR A 34 -5.12 -12.98 -8.17
CA THR A 34 -4.22 -12.97 -9.33
C THR A 34 -4.71 -11.94 -10.35
N ALA A 35 -3.81 -11.13 -10.90
CA ALA A 35 -4.15 -10.21 -12.00
C ALA A 35 -4.42 -11.01 -13.29
N VAL A 36 -5.41 -10.57 -14.07
CA VAL A 36 -5.72 -11.16 -15.39
C VAL A 36 -4.81 -10.54 -16.43
N LEU A 37 -3.95 -11.36 -17.04
CA LEU A 37 -3.02 -10.95 -18.10
C LEU A 37 -3.12 -11.89 -19.31
N PRO A 38 -3.25 -11.34 -20.54
CA PRO A 38 -3.46 -9.92 -20.88
C PRO A 38 -4.79 -9.38 -20.32
N ALA A 39 -4.96 -8.06 -20.32
CA ALA A 39 -6.20 -7.43 -19.84
C ALA A 39 -7.41 -7.97 -20.63
N PRO A 40 -8.47 -8.44 -19.95
CA PRO A 40 -9.65 -8.96 -20.62
C PRO A 40 -10.42 -7.84 -21.30
N LEU A 41 -11.12 -8.15 -22.40
CA LEU A 41 -11.93 -7.20 -23.16
C LEU A 41 -13.39 -7.16 -22.68
N SER A 42 -13.78 -8.10 -21.82
CA SER A 42 -15.14 -8.20 -21.30
C SER A 42 -15.19 -8.90 -19.94
N ASN A 43 -16.32 -8.73 -19.24
CA ASN A 43 -16.59 -9.46 -18.01
C ASN A 43 -16.58 -10.99 -18.22
N LEU A 44 -17.17 -11.46 -19.33
CA LEU A 44 -17.22 -12.89 -19.64
C LEU A 44 -15.83 -13.49 -19.85
N GLU A 45 -14.94 -12.78 -20.54
CA GLU A 45 -13.53 -13.21 -20.67
C GLU A 45 -12.82 -13.28 -19.31
N CYS A 46 -13.11 -12.33 -18.43
CA CYS A 46 -12.55 -12.29 -17.07
C CYS A 46 -13.03 -13.51 -16.23
N GLU A 47 -14.30 -13.87 -16.33
CA GLU A 47 -14.86 -15.06 -15.67
C GLU A 47 -14.27 -16.36 -16.21
N ARG A 48 -14.10 -16.46 -17.53
CA ARG A 48 -13.44 -17.61 -18.16
C ARG A 48 -11.99 -17.74 -17.69
N ALA A 49 -11.29 -16.61 -17.52
CA ALA A 49 -9.95 -16.60 -16.95
C ALA A 49 -9.95 -17.10 -15.49
N ALA A 50 -10.95 -16.77 -14.69
CA ALA A 50 -11.12 -17.29 -13.33
C ALA A 50 -11.27 -18.82 -13.31
N ILE A 51 -12.17 -19.36 -14.14
CA ILE A 51 -12.37 -20.81 -14.29
C ILE A 51 -11.06 -21.48 -14.77
N SER A 52 -10.40 -20.90 -15.78
CA SER A 52 -9.11 -21.42 -16.26
C SER A 52 -8.03 -21.43 -15.18
N MET A 53 -7.99 -20.43 -14.31
CA MET A 53 -7.05 -20.38 -13.20
C MET A 53 -7.39 -21.44 -12.15
N ALA A 54 -8.67 -21.61 -11.81
CA ALA A 54 -9.13 -22.65 -10.91
C ALA A 54 -8.75 -24.05 -11.41
N ILE A 55 -8.83 -24.32 -12.71
CA ILE A 55 -8.38 -25.58 -13.33
C ILE A 55 -6.86 -25.79 -13.15
N ARG A 56 -6.06 -24.74 -13.29
CA ARG A 56 -4.61 -24.82 -13.03
C ARG A 56 -4.34 -25.13 -11.55
N MET A 57 -5.09 -24.49 -10.65
CA MET A 57 -5.00 -24.74 -9.22
C MET A 57 -5.42 -26.15 -8.85
N ALA A 58 -6.49 -26.67 -9.45
CA ALA A 58 -6.90 -28.07 -9.30
C ALA A 58 -5.75 -29.00 -9.66
N ARG A 59 -5.08 -28.82 -10.80
CA ARG A 59 -3.93 -29.65 -11.19
C ARG A 59 -2.77 -29.58 -10.20
N ALA A 60 -2.54 -28.43 -9.58
CA ALA A 60 -1.42 -28.23 -8.67
C ALA A 60 -1.70 -28.74 -7.24
N LEU A 61 -2.94 -28.62 -6.77
CA LEU A 61 -3.34 -28.96 -5.41
C LEU A 61 -3.88 -30.37 -5.29
N ARG A 62 -4.37 -30.96 -6.39
CA ARG A 62 -4.99 -32.29 -6.39
C ARG A 62 -4.00 -33.36 -5.94
N ARG A 63 -4.42 -34.18 -4.98
CA ARG A 63 -3.70 -35.38 -4.52
C ARG A 63 -4.30 -36.63 -5.16
N ASP A 64 -3.46 -37.42 -5.82
CA ASP A 64 -3.82 -38.69 -6.44
C ASP A 64 -5.13 -38.60 -7.27
N ASP A 65 -6.09 -39.48 -7.00
CA ASP A 65 -7.38 -39.56 -7.68
C ASP A 65 -8.50 -38.76 -6.99
N GLU A 66 -8.19 -37.82 -6.10
CA GLU A 66 -9.25 -37.11 -5.37
C GLU A 66 -10.24 -36.39 -6.30
N GLN A 67 -11.50 -36.35 -5.88
CA GLN A 67 -12.55 -35.62 -6.59
C GLN A 67 -12.31 -34.12 -6.49
N VAL A 68 -12.43 -33.43 -7.62
CA VAL A 68 -12.33 -31.97 -7.74
C VAL A 68 -13.66 -31.42 -8.21
N ILE A 69 -14.14 -30.34 -7.59
CA ILE A 69 -15.26 -29.53 -8.09
C ILE A 69 -14.83 -28.07 -8.10
N ILE A 70 -15.09 -27.37 -9.20
CA ILE A 70 -14.83 -25.94 -9.33
C ILE A 70 -16.17 -25.21 -9.30
N TYR A 71 -16.24 -24.11 -8.58
CA TYR A 71 -17.43 -23.28 -8.42
C TYR A 71 -17.20 -21.87 -8.95
N ASN A 72 -18.19 -21.33 -9.66
CA ASN A 72 -18.23 -19.96 -10.14
C ASN A 72 -19.69 -19.46 -10.15
N ASP A 73 -19.93 -18.17 -9.97
CA ASP A 73 -21.27 -17.58 -9.92
C ASP A 73 -21.73 -16.96 -11.24
N ASN A 74 -20.92 -17.03 -12.30
CA ASN A 74 -21.33 -16.60 -13.63
C ASN A 74 -21.92 -17.77 -14.44
N THR A 75 -23.24 -17.77 -14.60
CA THR A 75 -23.97 -18.83 -15.31
C THR A 75 -23.56 -18.97 -16.78
N GLU A 76 -23.19 -17.88 -17.45
CA GLU A 76 -22.76 -17.88 -18.85
C GLU A 76 -21.37 -18.51 -19.01
N ALA A 77 -20.42 -18.15 -18.14
CA ALA A 77 -19.08 -18.72 -18.14
C ALA A 77 -19.08 -20.22 -17.80
N VAL A 78 -19.91 -20.64 -16.82
CA VAL A 78 -20.11 -22.06 -16.48
C VAL A 78 -20.68 -22.81 -17.69
N LYS A 79 -21.70 -22.25 -18.35
CA LYS A 79 -22.31 -22.86 -19.53
C LYS A 79 -21.32 -23.03 -20.68
N GLU A 80 -20.57 -21.97 -21.04
CA GLU A 80 -19.57 -22.05 -22.11
C GLU A 80 -18.50 -23.11 -21.83
N TYR A 81 -18.07 -23.24 -20.57
CA TYR A 81 -17.10 -24.26 -20.20
C TYR A 81 -17.66 -25.68 -20.33
N LEU A 82 -18.92 -25.90 -19.92
CA LEU A 82 -19.57 -27.20 -20.03
C LEU A 82 -19.83 -27.62 -21.48
N GLU A 83 -20.04 -26.65 -22.37
CA GLU A 83 -20.23 -26.88 -23.81
C GLU A 83 -18.91 -27.16 -24.56
N ALA A 84 -17.75 -26.91 -23.94
CA ALA A 84 -16.46 -27.22 -24.53
C ALA A 84 -16.17 -28.73 -24.51
N GLU A 85 -15.72 -29.29 -25.65
CA GLU A 85 -15.46 -30.73 -25.85
C GLU A 85 -14.41 -31.33 -24.88
N MET A 86 -13.68 -30.52 -24.12
CA MET A 86 -12.60 -30.93 -23.20
C MET A 86 -12.73 -30.32 -21.80
N SER A 87 -13.88 -30.48 -21.14
CA SER A 87 -14.05 -30.13 -19.72
C SER A 87 -13.23 -31.09 -18.83
N LEU A 88 -12.14 -30.57 -18.25
CA LEU A 88 -11.14 -31.35 -17.49
C LEU A 88 -11.60 -31.70 -16.06
N TYR A 89 -12.33 -30.78 -15.44
CA TYR A 89 -12.94 -30.91 -14.13
C TYR A 89 -14.38 -30.42 -14.20
N PRO A 90 -15.28 -30.95 -13.35
CA PRO A 90 -16.63 -30.42 -13.26
C PRO A 90 -16.58 -28.98 -12.74
N VAL A 91 -17.32 -28.10 -13.41
CA VAL A 91 -17.53 -26.72 -13.01
C VAL A 91 -19.02 -26.54 -12.75
N GLU A 92 -19.37 -26.07 -11.56
CA GLU A 92 -20.75 -25.89 -11.13
C GLU A 92 -21.04 -24.43 -10.80
N TYR A 93 -22.28 -24.02 -11.07
CA TYR A 93 -22.78 -22.74 -10.61
C TYR A 93 -22.96 -22.77 -9.10
N THR A 94 -22.45 -21.74 -8.41
CA THR A 94 -22.79 -21.49 -7.00
C THR A 94 -23.28 -20.05 -6.84
N PRO A 95 -24.32 -19.78 -6.05
CA PRO A 95 -24.75 -18.41 -5.79
C PRO A 95 -23.67 -17.61 -5.07
N ARG A 96 -23.55 -16.32 -5.40
CA ARG A 96 -22.59 -15.39 -4.80
C ARG A 96 -22.74 -15.24 -3.29
N GLU A 97 -23.93 -15.51 -2.75
CA GLU A 97 -24.24 -15.48 -1.33
C GLU A 97 -23.61 -16.64 -0.54
N SER A 98 -23.10 -17.68 -1.22
CA SER A 98 -22.33 -18.75 -0.58
C SER A 98 -21.11 -18.15 0.13
N PRO A 99 -20.82 -18.51 1.40
CA PRO A 99 -19.73 -17.91 2.17
C PRO A 99 -18.36 -17.94 1.46
N LEU A 100 -18.06 -19.04 0.76
CA LEU A 100 -16.80 -19.25 0.07
C LEU A 100 -16.76 -18.52 -1.28
N GLN A 101 -17.87 -18.46 -2.01
CA GLN A 101 -17.99 -17.66 -3.24
C GLN A 101 -17.89 -16.16 -2.94
N SER A 102 -18.58 -15.69 -1.90
CA SER A 102 -18.46 -14.30 -1.42
C SER A 102 -17.02 -13.96 -1.03
N MET A 103 -16.26 -14.93 -0.55
CA MET A 103 -14.84 -14.72 -0.23
C MET A 103 -13.98 -14.62 -1.48
N ALA A 104 -14.20 -15.48 -2.48
CA ALA A 104 -13.57 -15.34 -3.81
C ALA A 104 -13.89 -13.97 -4.42
N ASP A 105 -15.14 -13.49 -4.32
CA ASP A 105 -15.58 -12.16 -4.78
C ASP A 105 -14.89 -11.00 -4.06
N ARG A 106 -14.65 -11.13 -2.75
CA ARG A 106 -13.87 -10.12 -2.04
C ARG A 106 -12.41 -10.14 -2.47
N LEU A 107 -11.83 -11.32 -2.71
CA LEU A 107 -10.45 -11.46 -3.15
C LEU A 107 -10.25 -10.89 -4.56
N SER A 108 -11.22 -11.05 -5.47
CA SER A 108 -11.18 -10.46 -6.81
C SER A 108 -11.23 -8.91 -6.77
N LYS A 109 -11.81 -8.31 -5.71
CA LYS A 109 -11.99 -6.85 -5.57
C LYS A 109 -10.98 -6.11 -4.71
N ARG A 110 -10.47 -6.75 -3.65
CA ARG A 110 -9.72 -6.06 -2.56
C ARG A 110 -8.21 -6.10 -2.69
N PHE A 111 -7.65 -6.53 -3.81
CA PHE A 111 -6.21 -6.48 -3.96
C PHE A 111 -5.76 -5.02 -4.21
N PRO A 112 -4.84 -4.47 -3.38
CA PRO A 112 -4.22 -3.19 -3.70
C PRO A 112 -3.55 -3.33 -5.07
N GLN A 113 -4.01 -2.52 -6.03
CA GLN A 113 -3.75 -2.70 -7.47
C GLN A 113 -2.30 -2.47 -7.92
N GLN A 114 -1.33 -2.54 -7.01
CA GLN A 114 0.07 -2.42 -7.33
C GLN A 114 0.84 -3.37 -6.41
N LEU A 115 1.76 -4.17 -6.98
CA LEU A 115 3.08 -4.23 -6.36
C LEU A 115 3.43 -2.76 -6.16
N VAL A 116 3.28 -2.21 -4.95
CA VAL A 116 3.76 -0.86 -4.68
C VAL A 116 5.27 -1.01 -4.66
N GLU A 117 5.85 -1.19 -5.83
CA GLU A 117 7.15 -0.65 -6.10
C GLU A 117 6.95 0.86 -5.95
N ILE A 118 7.19 1.33 -4.72
CA ILE A 118 7.26 2.75 -4.40
C ILE A 118 8.56 3.25 -5.05
N HIS A 119 8.54 3.36 -6.38
CA HIS A 119 9.64 3.88 -7.18
C HIS A 119 9.60 5.41 -7.24
N ASP A 120 8.44 6.01 -6.94
CA ASP A 120 8.24 7.45 -7.09
C ASP A 120 8.61 8.27 -5.85
N LEU A 121 8.76 7.62 -4.68
CA LEU A 121 9.23 8.30 -3.47
C LEU A 121 10.74 8.18 -3.34
N CYS A 122 11.38 9.30 -3.04
CA CYS A 122 12.81 9.33 -2.84
C CYS A 122 13.22 8.45 -1.66
N ARG A 123 14.22 7.58 -1.86
CA ARG A 123 14.82 6.77 -0.80
C ARG A 123 16.11 7.42 -0.33
N ARG A 124 16.31 7.52 0.98
CA ARG A 124 17.53 8.05 1.57
C ARG A 124 17.92 7.22 2.81
N PRO A 125 19.22 7.15 3.13
CA PRO A 125 19.66 6.62 4.41
C PRO A 125 19.07 7.46 5.56
N VAL A 126 18.75 6.79 6.67
CA VAL A 126 18.28 7.45 7.89
C VAL A 126 19.45 7.70 8.82
N GLU A 127 19.61 8.95 9.22
CA GLU A 127 20.70 9.41 10.07
C GLU A 127 20.23 9.62 11.51
N SER A 128 21.11 9.33 12.46
CA SER A 128 20.86 9.59 13.87
C SER A 128 21.04 11.07 14.21
N PHE A 129 20.55 11.48 15.38
CA PHE A 129 20.79 12.82 15.94
C PHE A 129 22.24 12.94 16.45
N THR A 130 23.22 12.97 15.55
CA THR A 130 24.61 13.22 15.92
C THR A 130 24.83 14.68 16.32
N PRO A 131 25.88 15.00 17.09
CA PRO A 131 26.21 16.38 17.43
C PRO A 131 26.34 17.29 16.21
N GLU A 132 26.87 16.78 15.10
CA GLU A 132 27.04 17.53 13.85
C GLU A 132 25.68 17.87 13.21
N VAL A 133 24.75 16.90 13.16
CA VAL A 133 23.38 17.11 12.65
C VAL A 133 22.65 18.13 13.51
N LEU A 134 22.75 18.00 14.84
CA LEU A 134 22.08 18.91 15.78
C LEU A 134 22.66 20.33 15.71
N ALA A 135 23.99 20.46 15.60
CA ALA A 135 24.65 21.74 15.44
C ALA A 135 24.34 22.41 14.10
N ASP A 136 24.22 21.62 13.02
CA ASP A 136 23.80 22.11 11.71
C ASP A 136 22.39 22.71 11.76
N ILE A 137 21.42 21.96 12.31
CA ILE A 137 20.04 22.45 12.48
C ILE A 137 19.98 23.70 13.36
N ALA A 138 20.78 23.73 14.43
CA ALA A 138 20.86 24.85 15.37
C ALA A 138 21.40 26.13 14.71
N ARG A 139 22.54 26.03 14.02
CA ARG A 139 23.36 27.19 13.63
C ARG A 139 23.16 27.64 12.18
N ASN A 140 22.87 26.71 11.28
CA ASN A 140 22.80 26.99 9.85
C ASN A 140 21.37 27.29 9.38
N GLY A 141 20.40 27.32 10.31
CA GLY A 141 19.00 27.60 9.99
C GLY A 141 18.36 26.54 9.10
N SER A 142 18.92 25.33 9.07
CA SER A 142 18.44 24.23 8.23
C SER A 142 16.97 23.94 8.53
N THR A 143 16.15 23.91 7.50
CA THR A 143 14.72 23.63 7.62
C THR A 143 14.51 22.17 8.02
N VAL A 144 13.71 21.92 9.06
CA VAL A 144 13.25 20.59 9.45
C VAL A 144 11.76 20.46 9.13
N LEU A 145 11.41 19.40 8.41
CA LEU A 145 10.05 19.01 8.09
C LEU A 145 9.65 17.78 8.89
N TYR A 146 8.44 17.78 9.43
CA TYR A 146 7.83 16.60 10.06
C TYR A 146 6.31 16.63 9.93
N LEU A 147 5.69 15.46 10.09
CA LEU A 147 4.24 15.33 10.11
C LEU A 147 3.73 15.26 11.54
N GLN A 148 2.81 16.16 11.86
CA GLN A 148 2.09 16.18 13.14
C GLN A 148 0.66 15.71 12.92
N LYS A 149 0.23 14.67 13.64
CA LYS A 149 -1.13 14.16 13.52
C LYS A 149 -2.16 15.18 13.99
N ASP A 150 -3.12 15.47 13.12
CA ASP A 150 -4.28 16.29 13.46
C ASP A 150 -5.33 15.39 14.14
N ARG A 151 -5.42 15.46 15.47
CA ARG A 151 -6.28 14.58 16.26
C ARG A 151 -7.77 14.87 16.06
N GLU A 152 -8.14 16.10 15.73
CA GLU A 152 -9.54 16.50 15.54
C GLU A 152 -10.08 15.98 14.20
N ARG A 153 -9.24 16.00 13.17
CA ARG A 153 -9.62 15.58 11.80
C ARG A 153 -9.33 14.11 11.51
N SER A 154 -8.63 13.43 12.42
CA SER A 154 -8.35 12.00 12.34
C SER A 154 -9.47 11.16 13.00
N SER A 155 -9.74 10.00 12.42
CA SER A 155 -10.68 8.99 12.92
C SER A 155 -10.10 7.58 12.76
N ASN A 156 -10.86 6.56 13.15
CA ASN A 156 -10.45 5.15 12.94
C ASN A 156 -10.32 4.79 11.44
N THR A 157 -11.06 5.49 10.58
CA THR A 157 -11.10 5.23 9.13
C THR A 157 -10.29 6.24 8.30
N LYS A 158 -9.72 7.27 8.93
CA LYS A 158 -9.03 8.36 8.26
C LYS A 158 -7.92 8.92 9.14
N SER A 159 -6.71 9.06 8.61
CA SER A 159 -5.60 9.68 9.34
C SER A 159 -5.20 10.97 8.63
N CYS A 160 -5.21 12.08 9.37
CA CYS A 160 -4.84 13.39 8.85
C CYS A 160 -3.59 13.91 9.56
N TYR A 161 -2.69 14.50 8.79
CA TYR A 161 -1.42 15.02 9.26
C TYR A 161 -1.19 16.41 8.70
N ARG A 162 -0.70 17.28 9.57
CA ARG A 162 -0.22 18.60 9.23
C ARG A 162 1.27 18.51 8.93
N LEU A 163 1.67 19.03 7.78
CA LEU A 163 3.08 19.20 7.46
C LEU A 163 3.58 20.43 8.20
N VAL A 164 4.57 20.25 9.07
CA VAL A 164 5.24 21.34 9.77
C VAL A 164 6.64 21.49 9.19
N ALA A 165 6.93 22.66 8.63
CA ALA A 165 8.26 23.07 8.21
C ALA A 165 8.74 24.20 9.13
N ARG A 166 9.89 24.03 9.77
CA ARG A 166 10.42 25.04 10.69
C ARG A 166 11.93 25.04 10.79
N THR A 167 12.45 26.15 11.28
CA THR A 167 13.84 26.30 11.75
C THR A 167 13.87 26.20 13.27
N ALA A 168 15.07 26.30 13.85
CA ALA A 168 15.23 26.41 15.30
C ALA A 168 14.40 27.56 15.90
N ASP A 169 14.39 28.72 15.21
CA ASP A 169 13.85 29.96 15.77
C ASP A 169 12.38 30.22 15.43
N ARG A 170 11.87 29.65 14.32
CA ARG A 170 10.50 29.93 13.85
C ARG A 170 9.91 28.81 13.02
N ILE A 171 8.57 28.75 13.02
CA ILE A 171 7.78 27.97 12.07
C ILE A 171 7.75 28.72 10.73
N LEU A 172 8.03 28.02 9.63
CA LEU A 172 8.00 28.55 8.27
C LEU A 172 6.65 28.26 7.60
N SER A 173 6.09 27.08 7.84
CA SER A 173 4.76 26.67 7.37
C SER A 173 4.22 25.54 8.26
N ASP A 174 2.91 25.59 8.54
CA ASP A 174 2.15 24.56 9.25
C ASP A 174 0.68 24.49 8.79
N ASP A 175 0.38 24.97 7.59
CA ASP A 175 -0.96 25.15 7.05
C ASP A 175 -1.41 24.02 6.12
N HIS A 176 -0.48 23.20 5.63
CA HIS A 176 -0.79 22.09 4.73
C HIS A 176 -1.27 20.85 5.49
N LEU A 177 -2.45 20.35 5.12
CA LEU A 177 -3.11 19.19 5.73
C LEU A 177 -3.29 18.07 4.71
N TYR A 178 -2.75 16.90 5.03
CA TYR A 178 -2.82 15.69 4.20
C TYR A 178 -3.60 14.59 4.91
N CYS A 179 -4.47 13.89 4.19
CA CYS A 179 -5.30 12.84 4.78
C CYS A 179 -5.36 11.58 3.92
N ALA A 180 -5.22 10.41 4.56
CA ALA A 180 -5.38 9.10 3.93
C ALA A 180 -6.51 8.29 4.60
N ARG A 181 -7.23 7.48 3.81
CA ARG A 181 -8.30 6.59 4.31
C ARG A 181 -7.76 5.20 4.66
N SER A 182 -8.46 4.48 5.52
CA SER A 182 -8.14 3.08 5.85
C SER A 182 -8.32 2.19 4.61
N GLY A 183 -7.30 1.39 4.28
CA GLY A 183 -7.19 0.62 3.04
C GLY A 183 -6.05 1.08 2.14
N GLU A 184 -5.57 2.31 2.32
CA GLU A 184 -4.36 2.83 1.67
C GLU A 184 -3.14 2.53 2.57
N VAL A 185 -1.94 2.38 1.98
CA VAL A 185 -0.69 2.42 2.76
C VAL A 185 -0.50 3.88 3.21
N LYS A 186 -1.18 4.25 4.31
CA LYS A 186 -1.47 5.63 4.72
C LYS A 186 -0.26 6.55 4.60
N ASN A 187 0.86 6.15 5.20
CA ASN A 187 2.10 6.92 5.20
C ASN A 187 2.66 7.15 3.79
N VAL A 188 2.64 6.14 2.94
CA VAL A 188 3.14 6.21 1.56
C VAL A 188 2.29 7.13 0.71
N LYS A 189 0.96 7.05 0.85
CA LYS A 189 0.06 7.99 0.16
C LYS A 189 0.35 9.43 0.59
N ILE A 190 0.38 9.69 1.88
CA ILE A 190 0.62 11.04 2.41
C ILE A 190 1.97 11.57 1.93
N ALA A 191 3.03 10.75 1.97
CA ALA A 191 4.34 11.14 1.45
C ALA A 191 4.30 11.47 -0.04
N ARG A 192 3.50 10.74 -0.83
CA ARG A 192 3.33 11.00 -2.27
C ARG A 192 2.59 12.30 -2.54
N ASP A 193 1.50 12.54 -1.82
CA ASP A 193 0.73 13.79 -1.94
C ASP A 193 1.62 14.99 -1.60
N ILE A 194 2.41 14.91 -0.52
CA ILE A 194 3.38 15.96 -0.17
C ILE A 194 4.44 16.14 -1.24
N ALA A 195 5.04 15.04 -1.72
CA ALA A 195 6.09 15.11 -2.74
C ALA A 195 5.58 15.74 -4.04
N ALA A 196 4.32 15.47 -4.42
CA ALA A 196 3.66 16.07 -5.57
C ALA A 196 3.49 17.58 -5.40
N ASP A 197 2.95 18.03 -4.26
CA ASP A 197 2.75 19.45 -3.95
C ASP A 197 4.09 20.21 -3.90
N VAL A 198 5.13 19.60 -3.32
CA VAL A 198 6.49 20.14 -3.32
C VAL A 198 7.02 20.25 -4.77
N GLY A 199 6.85 19.22 -5.59
CA GLY A 199 7.28 19.22 -6.99
C GLY A 199 6.53 20.24 -7.85
N ALA A 200 5.28 20.53 -7.52
CA ALA A 200 4.46 21.56 -8.16
C ALA A 200 4.80 22.99 -7.65
N GLY A 201 5.64 23.13 -6.62
CA GLY A 201 6.00 24.42 -6.04
C GLY A 201 4.92 25.02 -5.14
N GLU A 202 3.93 24.23 -4.69
CA GLU A 202 2.86 24.69 -3.81
C GLU A 202 3.36 24.91 -2.37
N ILE A 203 4.46 24.25 -1.98
CA ILE A 203 5.11 24.43 -0.69
C ILE A 203 6.29 25.40 -0.86
N ALA A 204 6.03 26.68 -0.60
CA ALA A 204 6.97 27.79 -0.79
C ALA A 204 8.02 27.92 0.35
N VAL A 205 8.78 26.84 0.62
CA VAL A 205 9.79 26.79 1.67
C VAL A 205 11.18 26.58 1.07
N ALA A 206 12.23 27.12 1.71
CA ALA A 206 13.61 26.82 1.34
C ALA A 206 13.96 25.38 1.78
N LEU A 207 13.84 24.44 0.84
CA LEU A 207 13.99 22.99 1.08
C LEU A 207 15.38 22.43 0.74
N SER A 208 16.24 23.22 0.09
CA SER A 208 17.62 22.79 -0.21
C SER A 208 18.42 22.63 1.08
N GLY A 209 18.96 21.44 1.31
CA GLY A 209 19.67 21.09 2.55
C GLY A 209 18.74 20.79 3.73
N ALA A 210 17.45 20.60 3.51
CA ALA A 210 16.49 20.36 4.58
C ALA A 210 16.65 18.95 5.21
N TYR A 211 16.07 18.82 6.40
CA TYR A 211 15.92 17.56 7.11
C TYR A 211 14.46 17.13 7.12
N PHE A 212 14.20 15.88 6.76
CA PHE A 212 12.94 15.21 7.06
C PHE A 212 13.09 14.40 8.34
N LEU A 213 12.32 14.74 9.37
CA LEU A 213 12.28 14.01 10.63
C LEU A 213 11.22 12.89 10.57
N LEU A 214 11.68 11.65 10.70
CA LEU A 214 10.81 10.49 10.94
C LEU A 214 10.36 10.49 12.39
N THR A 215 9.04 10.56 12.59
CA THR A 215 8.36 10.52 13.88
C THR A 215 7.69 9.16 14.08
N ASP A 216 7.15 8.90 15.28
CA ASP A 216 6.36 7.68 15.52
C ASP A 216 5.15 7.59 14.59
N GLU A 217 4.59 8.75 14.21
CA GLU A 217 3.47 8.85 13.27
C GLU A 217 3.86 8.54 11.82
N THR A 218 5.13 8.74 11.45
CA THR A 218 5.65 8.49 10.10
C THR A 218 6.52 7.23 9.99
N TRP A 219 6.55 6.41 11.04
CA TRP A 219 7.37 5.20 11.08
C TRP A 219 7.06 4.19 9.95
N GLY A 220 5.83 4.22 9.41
CA GLY A 220 5.46 3.42 8.25
C GLY A 220 6.24 3.72 6.96
N LEU A 221 7.04 4.79 6.92
CA LEU A 221 7.96 5.11 5.81
C LEU A 221 9.34 4.44 5.96
N ARG A 222 9.63 3.83 7.11
CA ARG A 222 10.89 3.15 7.39
C ARG A 222 11.01 1.88 6.55
N LEU A 223 12.14 1.72 5.88
CA LEU A 223 12.49 0.53 5.11
C LEU A 223 13.44 -0.39 5.88
N LYS A 224 13.51 -1.65 5.47
CA LYS A 224 14.58 -2.56 5.90
C LYS A 224 15.91 -2.06 5.35
N GLY A 225 17.00 -2.27 6.10
CA GLY A 225 18.36 -1.95 5.62
C GLY A 225 18.84 -0.52 5.92
N GLY A 226 18.18 0.22 6.81
CA GLY A 226 18.70 1.52 7.24
C GLY A 226 18.21 2.72 6.43
N GLU A 227 17.29 2.52 5.48
CA GLU A 227 16.70 3.59 4.66
C GLU A 227 15.25 3.93 5.01
N ALA A 228 14.73 5.01 4.44
CA ALA A 228 13.32 5.35 4.48
C ALA A 228 12.89 6.10 3.21
N TYR A 229 11.58 6.07 2.94
CA TYR A 229 10.98 6.98 1.97
C TYR A 229 10.90 8.40 2.53
N SER A 230 11.25 9.37 1.70
CA SER A 230 11.11 10.79 1.98
C SER A 230 9.75 11.31 1.53
N ILE A 231 9.30 12.37 2.20
CA ILE A 231 8.19 13.22 1.74
C ILE A 231 8.65 14.26 0.70
N LEU A 232 9.96 14.39 0.48
CA LEU A 232 10.55 15.31 -0.49
C LEU A 232 10.99 14.55 -1.77
N PRO A 233 10.82 15.14 -2.96
CA PRO A 233 11.35 14.61 -4.21
C PRO A 233 12.88 14.43 -4.18
N CYS A 234 13.41 13.53 -5.02
CA CYS A 234 14.85 13.23 -5.03
C CYS A 234 15.72 14.35 -5.56
N GLU A 235 15.15 15.21 -6.40
CA GLU A 235 15.75 16.40 -6.98
C GLU A 235 16.09 17.45 -5.92
N ILE A 236 15.38 17.44 -4.79
CA ILE A 236 15.66 18.33 -3.67
C ILE A 236 16.77 17.70 -2.82
N PRO A 237 17.92 18.37 -2.64
CA PRO A 237 18.94 17.90 -1.71
C PRO A 237 18.41 17.96 -0.28
N HIS A 238 18.27 16.81 0.38
CA HIS A 238 17.78 16.72 1.76
C HIS A 238 18.31 15.46 2.45
N ARG A 239 18.16 15.41 3.78
CA ARG A 239 18.56 14.29 4.64
C ARG A 239 17.37 13.78 5.44
N ILE A 240 17.34 12.49 5.76
CA ILE A 240 16.32 11.92 6.66
C ILE A 240 16.97 11.67 8.00
N ILE A 241 16.37 12.19 9.07
CA ILE A 241 16.84 11.99 10.44
C ILE A 241 15.80 11.29 11.28
N CYS A 242 16.27 10.48 12.21
CA CYS A 242 15.43 9.84 13.21
C CYS A 242 16.21 9.60 14.48
N HIS A 243 15.52 9.56 15.61
CA HIS A 243 16.09 9.11 16.87
C HIS A 243 15.43 7.80 17.28
N GLU A 244 16.19 6.72 17.31
CA GLU A 244 15.66 5.34 17.44
C GLU A 244 14.80 5.09 18.70
N VAL A 245 14.98 5.88 19.76
CA VAL A 245 14.21 5.74 21.01
C VAL A 245 13.05 6.73 21.10
N ASP A 246 13.35 8.03 21.14
CA ASP A 246 12.37 9.11 21.23
C ASP A 246 12.30 9.88 19.89
N ARG A 247 11.32 9.53 19.04
CA ARG A 247 11.12 10.07 17.68
C ARG A 247 10.27 11.35 17.67
N SER A 248 10.02 11.93 18.85
CA SER A 248 9.19 13.12 18.96
C SER A 248 9.92 14.36 18.42
N PRO A 249 9.22 15.27 17.71
CA PRO A 249 9.76 16.59 17.39
C PRO A 249 10.25 17.33 18.63
N GLU A 250 9.58 17.15 19.77
CA GLU A 250 9.95 17.75 21.06
C GLU A 250 11.35 17.32 21.52
N ASN A 251 11.73 16.06 21.31
CA ASN A 251 13.08 15.58 21.61
C ASN A 251 14.14 16.23 20.70
N LEU A 252 13.86 16.33 19.40
CA LEU A 252 14.76 17.03 18.47
C LEU A 252 15.01 18.47 18.94
N TRP A 253 13.95 19.25 19.14
CA TRP A 253 14.08 20.67 19.46
C TRP A 253 14.72 20.91 20.83
N ARG A 254 14.45 20.05 21.81
CA ARG A 254 15.12 20.09 23.13
C ARG A 254 16.63 19.90 23.00
N ARG A 255 17.09 19.04 22.08
CA ARG A 255 18.52 18.79 21.84
C ARG A 255 19.16 19.90 21.02
N VAL A 256 18.50 20.35 19.95
CA VAL A 256 18.94 21.49 19.13
C VAL A 256 19.16 22.73 19.99
N ALA A 257 18.25 23.02 20.94
CA ALA A 257 18.37 24.17 21.84
C ALA A 257 19.66 24.19 22.68
N ARG A 258 20.26 23.02 22.98
CA ARG A 258 21.55 22.93 23.71
C ARG A 258 22.73 23.43 22.87
N HIS A 259 22.61 23.36 21.54
CA HIS A 259 23.62 23.81 20.59
C HIS A 259 23.50 25.29 20.20
N ASN A 260 22.37 25.94 20.53
CA ASN A 260 22.20 27.40 20.37
C ASN A 260 22.89 28.22 21.49
N HIS A 261 23.20 27.57 22.63
CA HIS A 261 23.79 28.22 23.80
C HIS A 261 25.27 27.85 24.01
N SER A 262 25.90 27.22 23.00
CA SER A 262 27.31 26.79 23.02
C SER A 262 28.05 27.25 21.77
#